data_AF-A0A0J1L9V0-F1
#
_entry.id   AF-A0A0J1L9V0-F1
#
_cell.length_a   1.000
_cell.length_b   1.000
_cell.length_c   1.000
_cell.angle_alpha   90.00
_cell.angle_beta   90.00
_cell.angle_gamma   90.00
#
_symmetry.space_group_name_H-M   'P 1'
#
loop_
_entity.id
_entity.type
_entity.pdbx_description
1 polymer ?
#
loop_
_entity_poly.entity_id
_entity_poly.type
_entity_poly.pdbx_seq_one_letter_code
_entity_poly.pdbx_strand_id
1 'polypeptide(L)'
;MEKVELPLDVYNAFENLNRVWNKLGTKEEINLMFMQILFIATDGIPDSMILKKYAIKNPTKYLQSLVNGYTLENYSKVVVQVSHKLDDWMNRTYQGSKEQDRFNFAQELTGFIKEELLNQK
;
A
#
# COMPACT_ATOMS: atom_id res chain seq x y z
N MET A 1 -19.65 -5.32 7.76
CA MET A 1 -18.90 -4.14 8.25
C MET A 1 -17.98 -3.67 7.14
N GLU A 2 -17.72 -2.37 7.05
CA GLU A 2 -16.83 -1.79 6.03
C GLU A 2 -15.36 -2.11 6.34
N LYS A 3 -14.56 -2.37 5.29
CA LYS A 3 -13.12 -2.62 5.43
C LYS A 3 -12.41 -1.32 5.85
N VAL A 4 -11.33 -1.46 6.62
CA VAL A 4 -10.56 -0.29 7.07
C VAL A 4 -9.50 0.08 6.03
N GLU A 5 -9.48 1.34 5.61
CA GLU A 5 -8.40 1.90 4.81
C GLU A 5 -7.12 2.08 5.66
N LEU A 6 -6.02 1.49 5.21
CA LEU A 6 -4.73 1.50 5.89
C LEU A 6 -3.65 2.20 5.06
N PRO A 7 -2.77 3.01 5.70
CA PRO A 7 -1.57 3.53 5.06
C PRO A 7 -0.71 2.42 4.45
N LEU A 8 0.05 2.75 3.40
CA LEU A 8 0.83 1.78 2.62
C LEU A 8 1.80 0.94 3.45
N ASP A 9 2.51 1.56 4.39
CA ASP A 9 3.44 0.88 5.28
C ASP A 9 2.74 -0.13 6.19
N VAL A 10 1.58 0.25 6.74
CA VAL A 10 0.76 -0.61 7.61
C VAL A 10 0.15 -1.76 6.81
N TYR A 11 -0.38 -1.47 5.62
CA TYR A 11 -0.93 -2.47 4.70
C TYR A 11 0.14 -3.52 4.34
N ASN A 12 1.32 -3.06 3.90
CA ASN A 12 2.41 -3.96 3.54
C ASN A 12 2.91 -4.78 4.73
N ALA A 13 2.98 -4.18 5.92
CA ALA A 13 3.36 -4.89 7.14
C ALA A 13 2.39 -6.03 7.46
N PHE A 14 1.07 -5.79 7.32
CA PHE A 14 0.07 -6.84 7.45
C PHE A 14 0.26 -7.95 6.42
N GLU A 15 0.36 -7.62 5.13
CA GLU A 15 0.50 -8.60 4.05
C GLU A 15 1.77 -9.45 4.17
N ASN A 16 2.90 -8.81 4.50
CA ASN A 16 4.18 -9.48 4.67
C ASN A 16 4.13 -10.45 5.86
N LEU A 17 3.65 -10.01 7.02
CA LEU A 17 3.53 -10.86 8.20
C LEU A 17 2.53 -11.98 7.99
N ASN A 18 1.38 -11.71 7.37
CA ASN A 18 0.43 -12.76 6.98
C ASN A 18 1.13 -13.81 6.11
N ARG A 19 1.86 -13.41 5.07
CA ARG A 19 2.58 -14.34 4.18
C ARG A 19 3.62 -15.18 4.92
N VAL A 20 4.33 -14.59 5.90
CA VAL A 20 5.36 -15.31 6.68
C VAL A 20 4.70 -16.24 7.70
N TRP A 21 3.75 -15.74 8.48
CA TRP A 21 3.11 -16.49 9.56
C TRP A 21 2.14 -17.57 9.06
N ASN A 22 1.55 -17.42 7.87
CA ASN A 22 0.79 -18.48 7.20
C ASN A 22 1.62 -19.74 6.92
N LYS A 23 2.96 -19.65 6.94
CA LYS A 23 3.83 -20.82 6.84
C LYS A 23 4.14 -21.47 8.20
N LEU A 24 3.79 -20.80 9.29
CA LEU A 24 4.18 -21.17 10.65
C LEU A 24 3.00 -21.67 11.49
N GLY A 25 1.76 -21.41 11.08
CA GLY A 25 0.58 -21.82 11.85
C GLY A 25 -0.73 -21.72 11.07
N THR A 26 -1.80 -22.08 11.76
CA THR A 26 -3.18 -21.97 11.32
C THR A 26 -3.65 -20.50 11.31
N LYS A 27 -4.74 -20.25 10.60
CA LYS A 27 -5.34 -18.90 10.51
C LYS A 27 -5.73 -18.37 11.90
N GLU A 28 -6.23 -19.23 12.78
CA GLU A 28 -6.62 -18.88 14.15
C GLU A 28 -5.40 -18.48 14.99
N GLU A 29 -4.29 -19.22 14.89
CA GLU A 29 -3.03 -18.88 15.58
C GLU A 29 -2.47 -17.54 15.09
N ILE A 30 -2.54 -17.29 13.79
CA ILE A 30 -2.09 -16.03 13.18
C ILE A 30 -2.94 -14.85 13.65
N ASN A 31 -4.26 -15.03 13.75
CA ASN A 31 -5.16 -14.02 14.31
C ASN A 31 -4.82 -13.71 15.77
N LEU A 32 -4.53 -14.74 16.58
CA LEU A 32 -4.07 -14.57 17.96
C LEU A 32 -2.75 -13.78 18.02
N MET A 33 -1.81 -14.07 17.11
CA MET A 33 -0.55 -13.33 17.03
C MET A 33 -0.76 -11.85 16.71
N PHE A 34 -1.61 -11.51 15.72
CA PHE A 34 -1.93 -10.11 15.45
C PHE A 34 -2.63 -9.43 16.63
N MET A 35 -3.55 -10.09 17.33
CA MET A 35 -4.15 -9.53 18.55
C MET A 35 -3.12 -9.24 19.64
N GLN A 36 -2.01 -9.98 19.68
CA GLN A 36 -0.93 -9.83 20.65
C GLN A 36 0.24 -8.98 20.15
N ILE A 37 0.10 -8.27 19.04
CA ILE A 37 1.21 -7.54 18.37
C ILE A 37 1.97 -6.60 19.32
N LEU A 38 1.29 -6.02 20.31
CA LEU A 38 1.91 -5.11 21.28
C LEU A 38 3.01 -5.78 22.11
N PHE A 39 2.87 -7.09 22.35
CA PHE A 39 3.77 -7.89 23.18
C PHE A 39 4.78 -8.68 22.34
N ILE A 40 4.38 -9.16 21.16
CA ILE A 40 5.22 -10.03 20.32
C ILE A 40 6.08 -9.27 19.31
N ALA A 41 5.79 -8.00 19.04
CA ALA A 41 6.59 -7.21 18.12
C ALA A 41 8.01 -7.01 18.66
N THR A 42 9.00 -7.22 17.79
CA THR A 42 10.42 -7.15 18.14
C THR A 42 11.17 -6.25 17.17
N ASP A 43 12.22 -5.59 17.65
CA ASP A 43 13.03 -4.67 16.83
C ASP A 43 13.71 -5.38 15.65
N GLY A 44 13.89 -6.71 15.71
CA GLY A 44 14.44 -7.52 14.61
C GLY A 44 13.46 -7.79 13.46
N ILE A 45 12.18 -7.47 13.61
CA ILE A 45 11.14 -7.68 12.59
C ILE A 45 10.44 -6.33 12.32
N PRO A 46 10.92 -5.54 11.35
CA PRO A 46 10.42 -4.18 11.09
C PRO A 46 8.91 -4.08 10.92
N ASP A 47 8.31 -5.02 10.18
CA ASP A 47 6.85 -5.06 9.93
C ASP A 47 6.06 -5.20 11.24
N SER A 48 6.57 -5.99 12.20
CA SER A 48 5.90 -6.16 13.50
C SER A 48 5.91 -4.86 14.32
N MET A 49 6.99 -4.07 14.20
CA MET A 49 7.13 -2.78 14.86
C MET A 49 6.24 -1.71 14.22
N ILE A 50 6.06 -1.74 12.90
CA ILE A 50 5.10 -0.88 12.19
C ILE A 50 3.69 -1.14 12.73
N LEU A 51 3.27 -2.41 12.79
CA LEU A 51 1.95 -2.77 13.31
C LEU A 51 1.79 -2.43 14.78
N LYS A 52 2.81 -2.64 15.63
CA LYS A 52 2.77 -2.22 17.05
C LYS A 52 2.60 -0.71 17.19
N LYS A 53 3.37 0.09 16.46
CA LYS A 53 3.25 1.56 16.47
C LYS A 53 1.87 2.00 16.01
N TYR A 54 1.35 1.39 14.93
CA TYR A 54 0.02 1.69 14.43
C TYR A 54 -1.08 1.29 15.43
N ALA A 55 -0.97 0.12 16.07
CA ALA A 55 -1.91 -0.35 17.08
C ALA A 55 -1.94 0.56 18.32
N ILE A 56 -0.80 1.09 18.76
CA ILE A 56 -0.73 2.06 19.87
C ILE A 56 -1.37 3.39 19.47
N LYS A 57 -1.11 3.88 18.25
CA LYS A 57 -1.59 5.17 17.78
C LYS A 57 -3.08 5.16 17.37
N ASN A 58 -3.56 4.03 16.83
CA ASN A 58 -4.90 3.87 16.27
C ASN A 58 -5.55 2.54 16.74
N PRO A 59 -5.73 2.31 18.05
CA PRO A 59 -6.13 1.01 18.60
C PRO A 59 -7.47 0.51 18.03
N THR A 60 -8.46 1.39 17.93
CA THR A 60 -9.78 1.05 17.37
C THR A 60 -9.70 0.66 15.90
N LYS A 61 -8.99 1.45 15.08
CA LYS A 61 -8.83 1.16 13.64
C LYS A 61 -8.02 -0.12 13.42
N TYR A 62 -7.00 -0.36 14.23
CA TYR A 62 -6.22 -1.59 14.19
C TYR A 62 -7.12 -2.81 14.47
N LEU A 63 -7.88 -2.81 15.57
CA LEU A 63 -8.82 -3.91 15.85
C LEU A 63 -9.88 -4.07 14.76
N GLN A 64 -10.42 -2.98 14.23
CA GLN A 64 -11.35 -3.02 13.10
C GLN A 64 -10.69 -3.62 11.85
N SER A 65 -9.41 -3.37 11.57
CA SER A 65 -8.70 -3.98 10.44
C SER A 65 -8.51 -5.48 10.60
N LEU A 66 -8.36 -5.99 11.84
CA LEU A 66 -8.32 -7.43 12.11
C LEU A 66 -9.70 -8.10 11.92
N VAL A 67 -10.76 -7.45 12.38
CA VAL A 67 -12.12 -8.01 12.39
C VAL A 67 -12.81 -7.87 11.02
N ASN A 68 -12.75 -6.68 10.43
CA ASN A 68 -13.47 -6.35 9.19
C ASN A 68 -12.62 -6.58 7.94
N GLY A 69 -11.33 -6.85 8.13
CA GLY A 69 -10.34 -6.76 7.07
C GLY A 69 -10.00 -5.31 6.74
N TYR A 70 -9.04 -5.18 5.83
CA TYR A 70 -8.50 -3.89 5.42
C TYR A 70 -8.38 -3.79 3.90
N THR A 71 -8.29 -2.56 3.44
CA THR A 71 -7.86 -2.20 2.09
C THR A 71 -6.68 -1.25 2.22
N LEU A 72 -5.85 -1.20 1.20
CA LEU A 72 -4.91 -0.10 1.07
C LEU A 72 -5.75 1.19 0.99
N GLU A 73 -5.47 2.13 1.89
CA GLU A 73 -5.99 3.49 1.79
C GLU A 73 -5.77 3.96 0.36
N ASN A 74 -6.86 4.34 -0.30
CA ASN A 74 -6.96 4.46 -1.74
C ASN A 74 -5.65 4.95 -2.34
N TYR A 75 -5.10 4.14 -3.24
CA TYR A 75 -3.88 4.41 -3.97
C TYR A 75 -3.77 5.90 -4.27
N SER A 76 -2.69 6.45 -3.74
CA SER A 76 -2.25 7.84 -3.75
C SER A 76 -2.83 8.68 -4.89
N LYS A 77 -3.08 9.96 -4.62
CA LYS A 77 -3.24 11.03 -5.62
C LYS A 77 -2.46 10.75 -6.93
N VAL A 78 -1.26 10.18 -6.84
CA VAL A 78 -0.43 9.66 -7.94
C VAL A 78 -1.13 8.64 -8.85
N VAL A 79 -1.80 7.59 -8.35
CA VAL A 79 -2.49 6.60 -9.21
C VAL A 79 -3.68 7.22 -9.94
N VAL A 80 -4.46 8.07 -9.27
CA VAL A 80 -5.52 8.83 -9.93
C VAL A 80 -4.93 9.73 -11.02
N GLN A 81 -3.82 10.40 -10.73
CA GLN A 81 -3.12 11.25 -11.70
C GLN A 81 -2.49 10.45 -12.86
N VAL A 82 -1.93 9.27 -12.60
CA VAL A 82 -1.42 8.36 -13.64
C VAL A 82 -2.56 7.88 -14.53
N SER A 83 -3.70 7.50 -13.93
CA SER A 83 -4.89 7.09 -14.67
C SER A 83 -5.38 8.21 -15.60
N HIS A 84 -5.49 9.45 -15.10
CA HIS A 84 -5.88 10.59 -15.93
C HIS A 84 -4.88 10.86 -17.05
N LYS A 85 -3.57 10.80 -16.77
CA LYS A 85 -2.53 10.97 -17.82
C LYS A 85 -2.59 9.91 -18.90
N LEU A 86 -2.91 8.66 -18.52
CA LEU A 86 -3.13 7.57 -19.47
C LEU A 86 -4.36 7.82 -20.33
N ASP A 87 -5.47 8.20 -19.73
CA ASP A 87 -6.71 8.51 -20.46
C ASP A 87 -6.52 9.69 -21.42
N ASP A 88 -5.86 10.76 -20.99
CA ASP A 88 -5.54 11.91 -21.85
C ASP A 88 -4.68 11.49 -23.06
N TRP A 89 -3.70 10.62 -22.84
CA TRP A 89 -2.83 10.11 -23.89
C TRP A 89 -3.57 9.18 -24.87
N MET A 90 -4.45 8.32 -24.36
CA MET A 90 -5.23 7.42 -25.22
C MET A 90 -6.27 8.16 -26.08
N ASN A 91 -6.77 9.30 -25.61
CA ASN A 91 -7.82 10.06 -26.28
C ASN A 91 -7.29 11.21 -27.17
N ARG A 92 -6.00 11.55 -27.10
CA ARG A 92 -5.41 12.57 -27.98
C ARG A 92 -4.97 11.99 -29.33
N THR A 93 -4.95 12.83 -30.35
CA THR A 93 -4.28 12.49 -31.63
C THR A 93 -2.76 12.41 -31.43
N TYR A 94 -2.13 11.38 -31.99
CA TYR A 94 -0.67 11.23 -31.94
C TYR A 94 0.04 12.47 -32.47
N GLN A 95 1.07 12.94 -31.75
CA GLN A 95 1.94 14.01 -32.22
C GLN A 95 3.18 13.41 -32.90
N GLY A 96 3.19 13.44 -34.23
CA GLY A 96 4.26 12.82 -35.04
C GLY A 96 4.04 11.33 -35.26
N SER A 97 5.10 10.53 -35.27
CA SER A 97 4.97 9.08 -35.41
C SER A 97 4.41 8.47 -34.12
N LYS A 98 3.66 7.37 -34.27
CA LYS A 98 3.06 6.63 -33.16
C LYS A 98 4.13 6.13 -32.18
N GLU A 99 5.27 5.70 -32.70
CA GLU A 99 6.41 5.23 -31.91
C GLU A 99 7.02 6.36 -31.09
N GLN A 100 7.20 7.54 -31.69
CA GLN A 100 7.78 8.70 -31.00
C GLN A 100 6.83 9.24 -29.93
N ASP A 101 5.53 9.35 -30.22
CA ASP A 101 4.54 9.85 -29.27
C ASP A 101 4.40 8.92 -28.05
N ARG A 102 4.45 7.60 -28.25
CA ARG A 102 4.53 6.60 -27.17
C ARG A 102 5.76 6.77 -26.31
N PHE A 103 6.92 6.98 -26.93
CA PHE A 103 8.17 7.16 -26.20
C PHE A 103 8.15 8.45 -25.37
N ASN A 104 7.65 9.55 -25.94
CA ASN A 104 7.49 10.83 -25.24
C ASN A 104 6.57 10.69 -24.02
N PHE A 105 5.42 10.02 -24.18
CA PHE A 105 4.52 9.75 -23.06
C PHE A 105 5.18 8.91 -21.96
N ALA A 106 5.93 7.87 -22.34
CA ALA A 106 6.67 7.06 -21.37
C ALA A 106 7.70 7.90 -20.58
N GLN A 107 8.38 8.84 -21.23
CA GLN A 107 9.28 9.78 -20.56
C GLN A 107 8.54 10.71 -19.59
N GLU A 108 7.42 11.30 -20.00
CA GLU A 108 6.59 12.17 -19.17
C GLU A 108 6.06 11.44 -17.93
N LEU A 109 5.50 10.24 -18.12
CA LEU A 109 4.96 9.43 -17.04
C LEU A 109 6.04 9.02 -16.04
N THR A 110 7.22 8.62 -16.55
CA THR A 110 8.36 8.26 -15.71
C THR A 110 8.88 9.46 -14.91
N GLY A 111 8.93 10.65 -15.52
CA GLY A 111 9.32 11.89 -14.84
C GLY A 111 8.37 12.22 -13.69
N PHE A 112 7.06 12.20 -13.96
CA PHE A 112 6.02 12.41 -12.96
C PHE A 112 6.14 11.45 -11.77
N ILE A 113 6.29 10.14 -12.02
CA ILE A 113 6.43 9.15 -10.94
C ILE A 113 7.69 9.40 -10.10
N LYS A 114 8.82 9.79 -10.73
CA LYS A 114 10.05 10.12 -9.99
C LYS A 114 9.87 11.32 -9.07
N GLU A 115 9.21 12.38 -9.52
CA GLU A 115 8.94 13.56 -8.70
C GLU A 115 8.06 13.23 -7.50
N GLU A 116 6.99 12.47 -7.73
CA GLU A 116 6.09 12.05 -6.65
C GLU A 116 6.80 11.15 -5.62
N LEU A 117 7.75 10.30 -6.06
CA LEU A 117 8.58 9.50 -5.14
C LEU A 117 9.57 10.35 -4.33
N LEU A 118 10.10 11.43 -4.90
CA LEU A 118 11.03 12.33 -4.21
C LEU A 118 10.32 13.19 -3.15
N ASN A 119 9.06 13.56 -3.42
CA ASN A 119 8.24 14.42 -2.55
C ASN A 119 7.58 13.67 -1.39
N GLN A 120 7.78 12.35 -1.26
CA GLN A 120 7.26 11.53 -0.16
C GLN A 120 8.22 11.37 1.04
N LYS A 121 9.30 12.18 1.11
CA LYS A 121 10.20 12.27 2.28
C LYS A 121 9.72 13.31 3.29
#